data_AF-A0A7C4LZH1-F1
#
_entry.id   AF-A0A7C4LZH1-F1
#
_cell.length_a   1.000
_cell.length_b   1.000
_cell.length_c   1.000
_cell.angle_alpha   90.00
_cell.angle_beta   90.00
_cell.angle_gamma   90.00
#
_symmetry.space_group_name_H-M   'P 1'
#
loop_
_entity.id
_entity.type
_entity.pdbx_description
1 polymer ?
#
loop_
_entity_poly.entity_id
_entity_poly.type
_entity_poly.pdbx_seq_one_letter_code
_entity_poly.pdbx_strand_id
1 'polypeptide(L)' 'GRYGRTEEVAGAVAFLAGPDATYITGATLNVDGGWNA' A
#
# COMPACT_ATOMS: atom_id res chain seq x y z
N GLY A 1 -12.39 12.61 2.25
CA GLY A 1 -11.87 11.30 1.83
C GLY A 1 -12.96 10.52 1.11
N ARG A 2 -12.59 9.45 0.41
CA ARG A 2 -13.51 8.47 -0.19
C ARG A 2 -13.16 7.07 0.32
N TYR A 3 -14.10 6.14 0.20
CA TYR A 3 -13.75 4.73 0.41
C TYR A 3 -12.73 4.27 -0.63
N GLY A 4 -11.77 3.50 -0.16
CA GLY A 4 -10.82 2.77 -0.99
C GLY A 4 -11.53 1.65 -1.74
N ARG A 5 -10.98 1.32 -2.91
CA ARG A 5 -11.35 0.16 -3.71
C ARG A 5 -10.34 -0.95 -3.49
N THR A 6 -10.77 -2.19 -3.70
CA THR A 6 -9.93 -3.39 -3.54
C THR A 6 -8.67 -3.33 -4.42
N GLU A 7 -8.77 -2.73 -5.61
CA GLU A 7 -7.67 -2.64 -6.56
C GLU A 7 -6.54 -1.73 -6.06
N GLU A 8 -6.83 -0.79 -5.17
CA GLU A 8 -5.84 0.13 -4.63
C GLU A 8 -4.96 -0.56 -3.58
N VAL A 9 -5.57 -1.40 -2.75
CA VAL A 9 -4.84 -2.27 -1.83
C VAL A 9 -4.03 -3.30 -2.63
N ALA A 10 -4.64 -3.92 -3.65
CA ALA A 10 -3.95 -4.88 -4.51
C ALA A 10 -2.73 -4.27 -5.22
N GLY A 11 -2.83 -3.03 -5.69
CA GLY A 11 -1.70 -2.30 -6.28
C GLY A 11 -0.55 -2.08 -5.30
N ALA A 12 -0.85 -1.70 -4.05
CA ALA A 12 0.15 -1.55 -3.01
C ALA A 12 0.83 -2.89 -2.66
N VAL A 13 0.06 -3.98 -2.59
CA VAL A 13 0.60 -5.33 -2.39
C VAL A 13 1.49 -5.74 -3.56
N ALA A 14 1.07 -5.51 -4.80
CA ALA A 14 1.86 -5.83 -5.98
C ALA A 14 3.18 -5.05 -6.03
N PHE A 15 3.18 -3.78 -5.62
CA PHE A 15 4.40 -3.00 -5.44
C PHE A 15 5.33 -3.61 -4.39
N LEU A 16 4.82 -3.90 -3.18
CA LEU A 16 5.62 -4.48 -2.10
C LEU A 16 6.17 -5.87 -2.44
N ALA A 17 5.45 -6.65 -3.25
CA ALA A 17 5.90 -7.94 -3.75
C ALA A 17 6.80 -7.84 -5.00
N GLY A 18 6.96 -6.64 -5.56
CA GLY A 18 7.67 -6.39 -6.80
C GLY A 18 9.18 -6.16 -6.63
N PRO A 19 9.93 -6.13 -7.75
CA PRO A 19 11.39 -5.94 -7.73
C PRO A 19 11.83 -4.58 -7.15
N ASP A 20 10.95 -3.57 -7.22
CA ASP A 20 11.25 -2.22 -6.77
C ASP A 20 11.21 -2.07 -5.23
N ALA A 21 10.66 -3.05 -4.51
CA ALA A 21 10.51 -3.02 -3.05
C ALA A 21 11.54 -3.88 -2.30
N THR A 22 12.62 -4.34 -2.98
CA THR A 22 13.58 -5.32 -2.43
C THR A 22 14.29 -4.91 -1.13
N TYR A 23 14.33 -3.62 -0.80
CA TYR A 23 14.92 -3.11 0.44
C TYR A 23 13.87 -2.73 1.51
N ILE A 24 12.58 -2.88 1.22
CA ILE A 24 11.50 -2.53 2.14
C ILE A 24 11.20 -3.73 3.03
N THR A 25 11.47 -3.60 4.32
CA THR A 25 11.14 -4.61 5.33
C THR A 25 10.88 -3.93 6.68
N GLY A 26 10.06 -4.56 7.53
CA GLY A 26 9.72 -4.04 8.87
C GLY A 26 8.90 -2.74 8.87
N ALA A 27 8.35 -2.33 7.72
CA ALA A 27 7.56 -1.12 7.56
C ALA A 27 6.06 -1.44 7.36
N THR A 28 5.19 -0.52 7.75
CA THR A 28 3.75 -0.57 7.46
C THR A 28 3.40 0.47 6.41
N LEU A 29 2.73 0.07 5.35
CA LEU A 29 2.23 0.97 4.31
C LEU A 29 0.71 1.10 4.45
N ASN A 30 0.24 2.27 4.89
CA ASN A 30 -1.18 2.55 5.03
C ASN A 30 -1.80 2.90 3.67
N VAL A 31 -2.88 2.21 3.30
CA VAL A 31 -3.66 2.46 2.08
C VAL A 31 -5.08 2.84 2.47
N ASP A 32 -5.22 3.98 3.13
CA ASP A 32 -6.47 4.41 3.77
C ASP A 32 -6.99 5.78 3.28
N GLY A 33 -6.35 6.33 2.25
CA GLY A 33 -6.68 7.65 1.71
C GLY A 33 -6.37 8.81 2.66
N GLY A 34 -5.44 8.61 3.60
CA GLY A 34 -5.05 9.62 4.60
C GLY A 34 -5.98 9.69 5.80
N TRP A 35 -6.70 8.60 6.09
CA TRP A 35 -7.63 8.55 7.23
C TRP A 35 -6.91 8.57 8.58
N ASN A 36 -5.78 7.86 8.69
CA ASN A 36 -4.97 7.80 9.90
C ASN A 36 -3.77 8.77 9.86
N ALA A 37 -3.90 9.89 9.14
CA ALA A 37 -2.86 10.91 9.02
C ALA A 37 -2.76 11.83 10.24
#